data_AF-A0A0F9K4V7-F1
#
_entry.id   AF-A0A0F9K4V7-F1
#
_cell.length_a   1.000
_cell.length_b   1.000
_cell.length_c   1.000
_cell.angle_alpha   90.00
_cell.angle_beta   90.00
_cell.angle_gamma   90.00
#
_symmetry.space_group_name_H-M   'P 1'
#
loop_
_entity.id
_entity.type
_entity.pdbx_description
1 polymer ?
#
loop_
_entity_poly.entity_id
_entity_poly.type
_entity_poly.pdbx_seq_one_letter_code
_entity_poly.pdbx_strand_id
1 'polypeptide(L)'
;MSLDQKRYKSYKKWLFHYLSKQKPLVVCVFIGIIIVTLTRTLVPLLIGDIIDNALITSDNAKLILMLLLTFAIYIIRNGMDYGTMMMGHYLGLKTEQNMRQEFFETIQLKPLRYHDTAK
;
A
#
# COMPACT_ATOMS: atom_id res chain seq x y z
N MET A 1 28.48 -22.61 -7.45
CA MET A 1 27.50 -21.55 -7.79
C MET A 1 27.93 -20.30 -7.04
N SER A 2 28.64 -19.38 -7.71
CA SER A 2 29.26 -18.21 -7.08
C SER A 2 28.20 -17.14 -6.82
N LEU A 3 27.70 -17.08 -5.58
CA LEU A 3 26.85 -15.98 -5.16
C LEU A 3 27.74 -14.75 -4.98
N ASP A 4 27.67 -13.85 -5.97
CA ASP A 4 28.29 -12.53 -6.00
C ASP A 4 27.84 -11.73 -4.77
N GLN A 5 28.66 -11.74 -3.71
CA GLN A 5 28.43 -10.98 -2.49
C GLN A 5 28.60 -9.48 -2.78
N LYS A 6 27.54 -8.86 -3.33
CA LYS A 6 27.48 -7.41 -3.51
C LYS A 6 27.52 -6.73 -2.14
N ARG A 7 28.70 -6.22 -1.75
CA ARG A 7 28.87 -5.38 -0.56
C ARG A 7 28.20 -4.02 -0.79
N TYR A 8 26.95 -3.87 -0.36
CA TYR A 8 26.29 -2.57 -0.36
C TYR A 8 26.92 -1.64 0.68
N LYS A 9 27.43 -0.47 0.24
CA LYS A 9 28.07 0.56 1.09
C LYS A 9 27.15 1.16 2.16
N SER A 10 25.82 0.97 2.06
CA SER A 10 24.84 1.57 2.97
C SER A 10 23.58 0.71 3.05
N TYR A 11 23.13 0.44 4.29
CA TYR A 11 21.92 -0.34 4.60
C TYR A 11 20.67 0.19 3.87
N LYS A 12 20.55 1.51 3.74
CA LYS A 12 19.45 2.17 3.02
C LYS A 12 19.39 1.75 1.54
N LYS A 13 20.54 1.70 0.86
CA LYS A 13 20.61 1.30 -0.56
C LYS A 13 20.32 -0.19 -0.77
N TRP A 14 20.71 -1.04 0.18
CA TRP A 14 20.37 -2.47 0.15
C TRP A 14 18.84 -2.66 0.28
N LEU A 15 18.22 -1.98 1.25
CA LEU A 15 16.78 -2.07 1.49
C LEU A 15 15.96 -1.52 0.31
N PHE A 16 16.37 -0.38 -0.26
CA PHE A 16 15.75 0.18 -1.47
C PHE A 16 15.97 -0.69 -2.71
N HIS A 17 17.11 -1.38 -2.85
CA HIS A 17 17.33 -2.31 -3.94
C HIS A 17 16.36 -3.50 -3.87
N TYR A 18 16.08 -3.98 -2.66
CA TYR A 18 15.17 -5.10 -2.44
C TYR A 18 13.70 -4.73 -2.64
N LEU A 19 13.28 -3.56 -2.15
CA LEU A 19 11.97 -2.97 -2.50
C LEU A 19 11.85 -2.76 -4.02
N SER A 20 12.92 -2.30 -4.67
CA SER A 20 13.00 -2.06 -6.10
C SER A 20 13.07 -3.34 -6.95
N LYS A 21 13.21 -4.54 -6.36
CA LYS A 21 13.22 -5.79 -7.14
C LYS A 21 11.82 -6.11 -7.70
N GLN A 22 10.76 -5.50 -7.15
CA GLN A 22 9.37 -5.60 -7.62
C GLN A 22 8.81 -4.25 -8.11
N LYS A 23 9.55 -3.53 -8.96
CA LYS A 23 9.15 -2.21 -9.52
C LYS A 23 7.68 -2.10 -9.98
N PRO A 24 7.09 -3.05 -10.73
CA PRO A 24 5.72 -2.86 -11.22
C PRO A 24 4.68 -2.92 -10.10
N LEU A 25 4.87 -3.77 -9.08
CA LEU A 25 3.93 -3.90 -7.96
C LEU A 25 3.99 -2.67 -7.05
N VAL A 26 5.19 -2.15 -6.77
CA VAL A 26 5.38 -0.94 -5.97
C VAL A 26 4.72 0.27 -6.63
N VAL A 27 4.95 0.46 -7.93
CA VAL A 27 4.35 1.58 -8.69
C VAL A 27 2.83 1.45 -8.74
N CYS A 28 2.30 0.24 -8.95
CA CYS A 28 0.85 0.00 -8.98
C CYS A 28 0.18 0.31 -7.63
N VAL A 29 0.76 -0.15 -6.51
CA VAL A 29 0.27 0.18 -5.17
C VAL A 29 0.36 1.68 -4.89
N PHE A 30 1.46 2.34 -5.29
CA PHE A 30 1.64 3.77 -5.08
C PHE A 30 0.59 4.61 -5.83
N ILE A 31 0.34 4.28 -7.10
CA ILE A 31 -0.71 4.92 -7.90
C ILE A 31 -2.09 4.65 -7.29
N GLY A 32 -2.34 3.42 -6.85
CA GLY A 32 -3.59 3.05 -6.16
C GLY A 32 -3.83 3.88 -4.90
N ILE A 33 -2.80 4.06 -4.06
CA ILE A 33 -2.88 4.88 -2.85
C ILE A 33 -3.20 6.34 -3.19
N ILE A 34 -2.58 6.90 -4.22
CA ILE A 34 -2.86 8.28 -4.65
C ILE A 34 -4.35 8.42 -5.03
N ILE A 35 -4.87 7.51 -5.85
CA ILE A 35 -6.26 7.54 -6.30
C ILE A 35 -7.21 7.37 -5.11
N VAL A 36 -6.97 6.40 -4.23
CA VAL A 36 -7.80 6.17 -3.04
C VAL A 36 -7.79 7.36 -2.10
N THR A 37 -6.64 8.00 -1.91
CA THR A 37 -6.50 9.20 -1.07
C THR A 37 -7.26 10.38 -1.67
N LEU A 38 -7.17 10.58 -2.99
CA LEU A 38 -7.95 11.62 -3.68
C LEU A 38 -9.45 11.39 -3.54
N THR A 39 -9.92 10.16 -3.76
CA THR A 39 -11.33 9.78 -3.57
C THR A 39 -11.77 9.99 -2.12
N ARG A 40 -10.92 9.66 -1.15
CA ARG A 40 -11.21 9.87 0.28
C ARG A 40 -11.39 11.35 0.62
N THR A 41 -10.65 12.24 -0.02
CA THR A 41 -10.79 13.70 0.15
C THR A 41 -12.00 14.26 -0.59
N LEU A 42 -12.40 13.67 -1.72
CA LEU A 42 -13.58 14.09 -2.49
C LEU A 42 -14.90 13.78 -1.78
N VAL A 43 -14.97 12.69 -0.99
CA VAL A 43 -16.19 12.31 -0.24
C VAL A 43 -16.73 13.42 0.67
N PRO A 44 -15.94 14.04 1.57
CA PRO A 44 -16.45 15.11 2.42
C PRO A 44 -16.89 16.36 1.64
N LEU A 45 -16.28 16.65 0.48
CA LEU A 45 -16.74 17.74 -0.39
C LEU A 45 -18.12 17.45 -0.97
N LEU A 46 -18.36 16.23 -1.44
CA LEU A 46 -19.67 15.79 -1.92
C LEU A 46 -20.73 15.82 -0.81
N ILE A 47 -20.37 15.37 0.40
CA ILE A 47 -21.27 15.43 1.56
C ILE A 47 -21.63 16.88 1.90
N GLY A 48 -20.67 17.81 1.85
CA GLY A 48 -20.92 19.24 2.05
C GLY A 48 -21.93 19.78 1.05
N ASP A 49 -21.73 19.52 -0.25
CA ASP A 49 -22.64 19.97 -1.31
C ASP A 49 -24.06 19.38 -1.16
N ILE A 50 -24.17 18.14 -0.67
CA ILE A 50 -25.46 17.51 -0.40
C ILE A 50 -26.17 18.16 0.79
N ILE A 51 -25.44 18.46 1.86
CA ILE A 51 -26.02 19.15 3.02
C ILE A 51 -26.52 20.53 2.59
N ASP A 52 -25.72 21.29 1.85
CA ASP A 52 -26.10 22.63 1.42
C ASP A 52 -27.27 22.61 0.42
N ASN A 53 -27.26 21.73 -0.58
CA ASN A 53 -28.31 21.72 -1.62
C ASN A 53 -29.59 21.00 -1.20
N ALA A 54 -29.49 19.92 -0.43
CA ALA A 54 -30.64 19.06 -0.13
C ALA A 54 -31.41 19.50 1.12
N LEU A 55 -30.72 20.05 2.13
CA LEU A 55 -31.36 20.51 3.37
C LEU A 55 -32.02 21.89 3.20
N ILE A 56 -31.42 22.77 2.38
CA ILE A 56 -31.95 24.12 2.12
C ILE A 56 -33.15 24.09 1.16
N THR A 57 -33.21 23.14 0.21
CA THR A 57 -34.26 23.11 -0.82
C THR A 57 -35.57 22.42 -0.37
N SER A 58 -35.60 21.73 0.79
CA SER A 58 -36.79 21.03 1.34
C SER A 58 -37.52 20.08 0.39
N ASP A 59 -36.81 19.53 -0.60
CA ASP A 59 -37.36 18.62 -1.61
C ASP A 59 -36.98 17.17 -1.27
N ASN A 60 -37.96 16.43 -0.73
CA ASN A 60 -37.78 15.06 -0.24
C ASN A 60 -37.31 14.08 -1.33
N ALA A 61 -37.65 14.32 -2.60
CA ALA A 61 -37.23 13.47 -3.70
C ALA A 61 -35.74 13.65 -4.04
N LYS A 62 -35.24 14.89 -4.02
CA LYS A 62 -33.81 15.20 -4.21
C LYS A 62 -32.94 14.64 -3.08
N LEU A 63 -33.43 14.71 -1.84
CA LEU A 63 -32.76 14.14 -0.68
C LEU A 63 -32.50 12.63 -0.83
N ILE A 64 -33.53 11.87 -1.19
CA ILE A 64 -33.40 10.41 -1.37
C ILE A 64 -32.45 10.07 -2.51
N LEU A 65 -32.52 10.79 -3.63
CA LEU A 65 -31.62 10.61 -4.77
C LEU A 65 -30.15 10.85 -4.39
N MET A 66 -29.86 11.97 -3.70
CA MET A 66 -28.51 12.32 -3.28
C MET A 66 -27.94 11.35 -2.23
N LEU A 67 -28.78 10.86 -1.33
CA LEU A 67 -28.39 9.86 -0.33
C LEU A 67 -28.02 8.53 -1.00
N LEU A 68 -28.82 8.08 -1.97
CA LEU A 68 -28.55 6.87 -2.75
C LEU A 68 -27.28 7.01 -3.59
N LEU A 69 -27.07 8.17 -4.23
CA LEU A 69 -25.86 8.47 -4.99
C LEU A 69 -24.61 8.41 -4.11
N THR A 70 -24.66 9.03 -2.93
CA THR A 70 -23.54 9.03 -1.97
C THR A 70 -23.25 7.63 -1.45
N PHE A 71 -24.29 6.86 -1.17
CA PHE A 71 -24.15 5.48 -0.74
C PHE A 71 -23.46 4.63 -1.82
N ALA A 72 -23.85 4.79 -3.09
CA ALA A 72 -23.21 4.11 -4.21
C ALA A 72 -21.72 4.49 -4.34
N ILE A 73 -21.38 5.78 -4.24
CA ILE A 73 -20.00 6.25 -4.25
C ILE A 73 -19.21 5.67 -3.07
N TYR A 74 -19.82 5.57 -1.89
CA TYR A 74 -19.18 5.01 -0.70
C TYR A 74 -18.85 3.52 -0.85
N ILE A 75 -19.73 2.74 -1.49
CA ILE A 75 -19.47 1.34 -1.81
C ILE A 75 -18.29 1.21 -2.77
N ILE A 76 -18.29 2.00 -3.86
CA ILE A 76 -17.19 1.99 -4.84
C ILE A 76 -15.88 2.36 -4.16
N ARG A 77 -15.88 3.42 -3.33
CA ARG A 77 -14.71 3.81 -2.54
C ARG A 77 -14.19 2.68 -1.69
N ASN A 78 -15.06 2.02 -0.91
CA ASN A 78 -14.63 0.92 -0.03
C ASN A 78 -14.02 -0.24 -0.83
N GLY A 79 -14.60 -0.59 -1.98
CA GLY A 79 -14.03 -1.62 -2.86
C GLY A 79 -12.62 -1.27 -3.33
N MET A 80 -12.40 -0.01 -3.73
CA MET A 80 -11.08 0.47 -4.14
C MET A 80 -10.08 0.49 -2.97
N ASP A 81 -10.50 0.97 -1.80
CA ASP A 81 -9.68 1.03 -0.58
C ASP A 81 -9.20 -0.39 -0.21
N TYR A 82 -10.13 -1.35 -0.17
CA TYR A 82 -9.84 -2.76 0.09
C TYR A 82 -8.85 -3.35 -0.92
N GLY A 83 -9.06 -3.11 -2.22
CA GLY A 83 -8.17 -3.59 -3.27
C GLY A 83 -6.74 -3.09 -3.12
N THR A 84 -6.57 -1.78 -2.88
CA THR A 84 -5.25 -1.19 -2.68
C THR A 84 -4.57 -1.67 -1.40
N MET A 85 -5.34 -1.85 -0.32
CA MET A 85 -4.82 -2.41 0.94
C MET A 85 -4.31 -3.84 0.76
N MET A 86 -5.08 -4.70 0.08
CA MET A 86 -4.70 -6.09 -0.17
C MET A 86 -3.42 -6.17 -1.03
N MET A 87 -3.33 -5.36 -2.08
CA MET A 87 -2.11 -5.28 -2.92
C MET A 87 -0.90 -4.81 -2.10
N GLY A 88 -1.10 -3.83 -1.20
CA GLY A 88 -0.06 -3.35 -0.29
C GLY A 88 0.42 -4.44 0.68
N HIS A 89 -0.49 -5.20 1.29
CA HIS A 89 -0.16 -6.29 2.19
C HIS A 89 0.61 -7.41 1.46
N TYR A 90 0.15 -7.79 0.26
CA TYR A 90 0.82 -8.80 -0.56
C TYR A 90 2.26 -8.37 -0.94
N LEU A 91 2.44 -7.10 -1.31
CA LEU A 91 3.75 -6.52 -1.60
C LEU A 91 4.66 -6.56 -0.36
N GLY A 92 4.13 -6.20 0.81
CA GLY A 92 4.86 -6.26 2.08
C GLY A 92 5.35 -7.68 2.39
N LEU A 93 4.43 -8.66 2.42
CA LEU A 93 4.75 -10.06 2.68
C LEU A 93 5.82 -10.61 1.72
N LYS A 94 5.69 -10.33 0.42
CA LYS A 94 6.65 -10.82 -0.57
C LYS A 94 8.03 -10.20 -0.39
N THR A 95 8.08 -8.93 0.01
CA THR A 95 9.34 -8.24 0.32
C THR A 95 9.99 -8.83 1.56
N GLU A 96 9.23 -9.03 2.64
CA GLU A 96 9.71 -9.67 3.87
C GLU A 96 10.23 -11.09 3.65
N GLN A 97 9.48 -11.91 2.89
CA GLN A 97 9.90 -13.27 2.54
C GLN A 97 11.24 -13.27 1.82
N ASN A 98 11.42 -12.40 0.81
CA ASN A 98 12.67 -12.34 0.07
C ASN A 98 13.84 -11.91 0.98
N MET A 99 13.62 -10.94 1.88
CA MET A 99 14.66 -10.46 2.81
C MET A 99 15.07 -11.57 3.80
N ARG A 100 14.09 -12.31 4.32
CA ARG A 100 14.34 -13.45 5.23
C ARG A 100 15.13 -14.56 4.54
N GLN A 101 14.83 -14.85 3.27
CA GLN A 101 15.55 -15.86 2.50
C GLN A 101 17.02 -15.48 2.29
N GLU A 102 17.29 -14.25 1.84
CA GLU A 102 18.67 -13.76 1.64
C GLU A 102 19.45 -13.74 2.96
N PHE A 103 18.81 -13.31 4.04
CA PHE A 103 19.40 -13.33 5.37
C PHE A 103 19.81 -14.74 5.80
N PHE A 104 18.92 -15.71 5.62
CA PHE A 104 19.16 -17.11 5.99
C PHE A 104 20.32 -17.71 5.17
N GLU A 105 20.30 -17.57 3.85
CA GLU A 105 21.37 -18.04 2.97
C GLU A 105 22.73 -17.38 3.31
N THR A 106 22.71 -16.08 3.64
CA THR A 106 23.92 -15.34 3.98
C THR A 106 24.51 -15.77 5.32
N ILE A 107 23.67 -16.07 6.30
CA ILE A 107 24.12 -16.54 7.62
C ILE A 107 24.68 -17.95 7.54
N GLN A 108 24.05 -18.84 6.78
CA GLN A 108 24.52 -20.22 6.66
C GLN A 108 25.93 -20.36 6.08
N LEU A 109 26.33 -19.41 5.23
CA LEU A 109 27.65 -19.42 4.59
C LEU A 109 28.75 -18.73 5.42
N LYS A 110 28.46 -18.25 6.63
CA LYS A 110 29.45 -17.57 7.46
C LYS A 110 30.34 -18.55 8.23
N PRO A 111 31.61 -18.20 8.49
CA PRO A 111 32.53 -19.07 9.21
C PRO A 111 32.11 -19.22 10.68
N LEU A 112 32.47 -20.36 11.31
CA LEU A 112 32.12 -20.70 12.69
C LEU A 112 32.42 -19.56 13.69
N ARG A 113 33.55 -18.88 13.53
CA ARG A 113 33.94 -17.71 14.34
C ARG A 113 32.87 -16.61 14.39
N TYR A 114 32.13 -16.39 13.30
CA TYR A 114 31.03 -15.43 13.28
C TYR A 114 29.89 -15.86 14.21
N HIS A 115 29.57 -17.16 14.23
CA HIS A 115 28.56 -17.72 15.12
C HIS A 115 29.02 -17.75 16.58
N ASP A 116 30.31 -17.99 16.82
CA ASP A 116 30.88 -18.00 18.18
C ASP A 116 30.97 -16.60 18.80
N THR A 117 31.05 -15.55 17.96
CA THR A 117 31.10 -14.15 18.42
C THR A 117 29.69 -13.58 18.71
N ALA A 118 28.64 -14.21 18.18
CA ALA A 118 27.25 -13.81 18.41
C ALA A 118 26.79 -14.33 19.78
N LYS A 119 27.21 -13.66 20.84
CA LYS A 119 26.70 -13.87 22.21
C LYS A 119 25.60 -12.87 22.53
#